data_AF-A0A7W1LBC4-F1
#
_entry.id   AF-A0A7W1LBC4-F1
#
_cell.length_a   1.000
_cell.length_b   1.000
_cell.length_c   1.000
_cell.angle_alpha   90.00
_cell.angle_beta   90.00
_cell.angle_gamma   90.00
#
_symmetry.space_group_name_H-M   'P 1'
#
loop_
_entity.id
_entity.type
_entity.pdbx_description
1 polymer ?
#
loop_
_entity_poly.entity_id
_entity_poly.type
_entity_poly.pdbx_seq_one_letter_code
_entity_poly.pdbx_strand_id
1 'polypeptide(L)'
;MGYEDAGKGEPLVLIHGHPFDRSMWREQTSVFGSKYRIIAPDLRGYGESEVLSDKTMLEEFARDIAALLDELKVDEIILCGLSMGGQILFEFYRLYPQRVRALILADTFAQLDDAERKQARYDTAERILSEGMHDYAKEVLPKMIAPQTIREPP
;
A
#
# COMPACT_ATOMS: atom_id res chain seq x y z
N MET A 1 6.35 -3.98 12.23
CA MET A 1 5.69 -3.97 10.91
C MET A 1 6.00 -5.30 10.24
N GLY A 2 4.99 -6.02 9.77
CA GLY A 2 5.21 -7.21 8.94
C GLY A 2 5.70 -6.79 7.56
N TYR A 3 6.65 -7.53 6.98
CA TYR A 3 7.14 -7.26 5.63
C TYR A 3 7.72 -8.52 4.98
N GLU A 4 7.80 -8.49 3.65
CA GLU A 4 8.60 -9.41 2.86
C GLU A 4 9.85 -8.69 2.35
N ASP A 5 11.00 -9.36 2.42
CA ASP A 5 12.29 -8.89 1.87
C ASP A 5 12.93 -10.03 1.07
N ALA A 6 12.89 -9.91 -0.26
CA ALA A 6 13.25 -10.97 -1.18
C ALA A 6 14.17 -10.48 -2.30
N GLY A 7 15.03 -11.37 -2.79
CA GLY A 7 15.96 -11.06 -3.87
C GLY A 7 17.18 -10.26 -3.42
N LYS A 8 17.97 -9.83 -4.40
CA LYS A 8 19.19 -9.04 -4.22
C LYS A 8 19.30 -8.06 -5.38
N GLY A 9 19.76 -6.83 -5.10
CA GLY A 9 19.94 -5.81 -6.13
C GLY A 9 19.43 -4.45 -5.69
N GLU A 10 19.03 -3.64 -6.66
CA GLU A 10 18.45 -2.33 -6.41
C GLU A 10 17.13 -2.46 -5.62
N PRO A 11 16.93 -1.72 -4.51
CA PRO A 11 15.71 -1.79 -3.72
C PRO A 11 14.47 -1.30 -4.47
N LEU A 12 13.46 -2.15 -4.56
CA LEU A 12 12.13 -1.84 -5.07
C LEU A 12 11.12 -2.11 -3.95
N VAL A 13 10.52 -1.03 -3.45
CA VAL A 13 9.54 -1.09 -2.37
C VAL A 13 8.14 -1.08 -2.96
N LEU A 14 7.30 -2.06 -2.57
CA LEU A 14 5.96 -2.27 -3.11
C LEU A 14 4.89 -2.00 -2.03
N ILE A 15 4.11 -0.94 -2.21
CA ILE A 15 3.09 -0.48 -1.25
C ILE A 15 1.69 -0.90 -1.73
N HIS A 16 1.02 -1.74 -0.93
CA HIS A 16 -0.32 -2.24 -1.24
C HIS A 16 -1.41 -1.15 -1.14
N GLY A 17 -2.56 -1.41 -1.76
CA GLY A 17 -3.77 -0.59 -1.62
C GLY A 17 -4.68 -1.08 -0.48
N HIS A 18 -5.75 -0.34 -0.21
CA HIS A 18 -6.81 -0.78 0.70
C HIS A 18 -7.86 -1.62 -0.07
N PRO A 19 -8.40 -2.73 0.48
CA PRO A 19 -8.14 -3.31 1.80
C PRO A 19 -7.14 -4.49 1.77
N PHE A 20 -6.14 -4.44 0.88
CA PHE A 20 -5.18 -5.53 0.69
C PHE A 20 -4.06 -5.51 1.74
N ASP A 21 -3.14 -6.47 1.61
CA ASP A 21 -1.88 -6.57 2.35
C ASP A 21 -0.72 -6.86 1.35
N ARG A 22 0.50 -7.09 1.85
CA ARG A 22 1.68 -7.35 1.02
C ARG A 22 1.53 -8.53 0.06
N SER A 23 0.67 -9.51 0.36
CA SER A 23 0.52 -10.73 -0.44
C SER A 23 0.00 -10.45 -1.86
N MET A 24 -0.64 -9.30 -2.09
CA MET A 24 -1.07 -8.89 -3.42
C MET A 24 0.09 -8.73 -4.41
N TRP A 25 1.32 -8.55 -3.91
CA TRP A 25 2.52 -8.36 -4.71
C TRP A 25 3.29 -9.65 -5.01
N ARG A 26 2.79 -10.84 -4.60
CA ARG A 26 3.52 -12.12 -4.73
C ARG A 26 4.01 -12.39 -6.16
N GLU A 27 3.16 -12.16 -7.16
CA GLU A 27 3.52 -12.38 -8.56
C GLU A 27 4.60 -11.40 -9.04
N GLN A 28 4.51 -10.13 -8.63
CA GLN A 28 5.52 -9.13 -8.94
C GLN A 28 6.84 -9.46 -8.23
N THR A 29 6.80 -9.92 -6.98
CA THR A 29 7.99 -10.38 -6.25
C THR A 29 8.65 -11.56 -6.97
N SER A 30 7.88 -12.53 -7.43
CA SER A 30 8.36 -13.70 -8.18
C SER A 30 9.08 -13.28 -9.48
N VAL A 31 8.50 -12.35 -10.24
CA VAL A 31 9.05 -11.89 -11.51
C VAL A 31 10.28 -11.00 -11.32
N PHE A 32 10.23 -10.04 -10.40
CA PHE A 32 11.26 -9.00 -10.26
C PHE A 32 12.36 -9.34 -9.25
N GLY A 33 12.15 -10.30 -8.35
CA GLY A 33 13.10 -10.66 -7.29
C GLY A 33 14.44 -11.25 -7.80
N SER A 34 14.51 -11.65 -9.07
CA SER A 34 15.76 -12.05 -9.72
C SER A 34 16.70 -10.87 -10.04
N LYS A 35 16.17 -9.64 -10.10
CA LYS A 35 16.90 -8.43 -10.50
C LYS A 35 16.92 -7.35 -9.43
N TYR A 36 15.88 -7.26 -8.61
CA TYR A 36 15.71 -6.25 -7.58
C TYR A 36 15.66 -6.90 -6.20
N ARG A 37 15.99 -6.13 -5.17
CA ARG A 37 15.64 -6.45 -3.79
C ARG A 37 14.23 -5.92 -3.54
N ILE A 38 13.25 -6.80 -3.44
CA ILE A 38 11.85 -6.47 -3.24
C ILE A 38 11.58 -6.34 -1.75
N ILE A 39 11.04 -5.19 -1.34
CA ILE A 39 10.60 -4.94 0.04
C ILE A 39 9.10 -4.63 0.00
N ALA A 40 8.27 -5.51 0.55
CA ALA A 40 6.81 -5.34 0.55
C ALA A 40 6.29 -5.32 1.99
N PRO A 41 6.09 -4.13 2.60
CA PRO A 41 5.53 -4.02 3.94
C PRO A 41 4.01 -4.22 3.95
N ASP A 42 3.52 -4.78 5.05
CA ASP A 42 2.14 -4.57 5.47
C ASP A 42 2.04 -3.21 6.15
N LEU A 43 1.22 -2.32 5.61
CA LEU A 43 0.93 -1.03 6.21
C LEU A 43 0.32 -1.22 7.61
N ARG A 44 0.52 -0.26 8.52
CA ARG A 44 -0.05 -0.34 9.88
C ARG A 44 -1.55 -0.63 9.85
N GLY A 45 -2.00 -1.58 10.67
CA GLY A 45 -3.38 -2.06 10.69
C GLY A 45 -3.80 -2.96 9.53
N TYR A 46 -2.87 -3.40 8.67
CA TYR A 46 -3.10 -4.39 7.61
C TYR A 46 -2.19 -5.60 7.80
N GLY A 47 -2.59 -6.74 7.22
CA GLY A 47 -1.81 -7.98 7.25
C GLY A 47 -1.34 -8.34 8.67
N GLU A 48 -0.03 -8.48 8.84
CA GLU A 48 0.62 -8.81 10.12
C GLU A 48 1.11 -7.56 10.91
N SER A 49 0.78 -6.35 10.45
CA SER A 49 1.13 -5.10 11.13
C SER A 49 0.04 -4.65 12.10
N GLU A 50 0.45 -4.28 13.33
CA GLU A 50 -0.46 -3.86 14.39
C GLU A 50 -1.22 -2.56 14.07
N VAL A 51 -2.40 -2.42 14.66
CA VAL A 51 -3.15 -1.16 14.72
C VAL A 51 -2.58 -0.31 15.86
N LEU A 52 -2.08 0.88 15.54
CA LEU A 52 -1.40 1.74 16.53
C LEU A 52 -2.26 2.92 17.01
N SER A 53 -3.35 3.24 16.31
CA SER A 53 -4.23 4.36 16.64
C SER A 53 -5.60 4.22 15.96
N ASP A 54 -6.60 4.93 16.48
CA ASP A 54 -7.95 4.97 15.90
C ASP A 54 -8.00 5.68 14.54
N LYS A 55 -7.02 6.56 14.26
CA LYS A 55 -6.95 7.35 13.02
C LYS A 55 -5.52 7.39 12.53
N THR A 56 -5.30 6.93 11.30
CA THR A 56 -4.01 6.98 10.65
C THR A 56 -4.05 7.94 9.46
N MET A 57 -3.14 8.91 9.46
CA MET A 57 -2.91 9.84 8.35
C MET A 57 -1.99 9.20 7.30
N LEU A 58 -2.13 9.61 6.03
CA LEU A 58 -1.26 9.10 4.95
C LEU A 58 0.24 9.33 5.22
N GLU A 59 0.59 10.46 5.85
CA GLU A 59 1.97 10.76 6.23
C GLU A 59 2.54 9.81 7.29
N GLU A 60 1.70 9.18 8.12
CA GLU A 60 2.17 8.21 9.10
C GLU A 60 2.59 6.91 8.44
N PHE A 61 1.86 6.45 7.41
CA PHE A 61 2.30 5.32 6.60
C PHE A 61 3.65 5.61 5.91
N ALA A 62 3.88 6.84 5.45
CA ALA A 62 5.15 7.23 4.85
C ALA A 62 6.31 7.19 5.86
N ARG A 63 6.09 7.68 7.10
CA ARG A 63 7.08 7.62 8.19
C ARG A 63 7.40 6.18 8.58
N ASP A 64 6.38 5.34 8.63
CA ASP A 64 6.49 3.91 8.87
C ASP A 64 7.39 3.23 7.83
N ILE A 65 7.18 3.50 6.55
CA ILE A 65 8.04 2.99 5.47
C ILE A 65 9.48 3.48 5.66
N ALA A 66 9.68 4.76 5.99
CA ALA A 66 11.02 5.29 6.21
C ALA A 66 11.73 4.60 7.40
N ALA A 67 11.02 4.35 8.49
CA ALA A 67 11.55 3.63 9.65
C ALA A 67 11.95 2.19 9.30
N LEU A 68 11.15 1.49 8.49
CA LEU A 68 11.53 0.17 7.97
C LEU A 68 12.80 0.23 7.11
N LEU A 69 12.93 1.24 6.25
CA LEU A 69 14.13 1.40 5.42
C LEU A 69 15.37 1.71 6.24
N ASP A 70 15.24 2.47 7.33
CA ASP A 70 16.33 2.72 8.27
C ASP A 70 16.76 1.43 8.99
N GLU A 71 15.81 0.59 9.42
CA GLU A 71 16.08 -0.73 9.99
C GLU A 71 16.84 -1.64 9.00
N LEU A 72 16.41 -1.63 7.73
CA LEU A 72 17.00 -2.41 6.65
C LEU A 72 18.28 -1.81 6.05
N LYS A 73 18.69 -0.62 6.53
CA LYS A 73 19.83 0.16 6.04
C LYS A 73 19.77 0.41 4.53
N VAL A 74 18.61 0.89 4.08
CA VAL A 74 18.33 1.22 2.68
C VAL A 74 18.18 2.74 2.53
N ASP A 75 19.12 3.35 1.81
CA ASP A 75 19.19 4.80 1.67
C ASP A 75 18.36 5.33 0.48
N GLU A 76 18.41 4.64 -0.66
CA GLU A 76 17.72 5.01 -1.89
C GLU A 76 16.89 3.86 -2.47
N ILE A 77 15.68 4.18 -2.94
CA ILE A 77 14.68 3.19 -3.40
C ILE A 77 14.01 3.60 -4.71
N ILE A 78 13.54 2.59 -5.45
CA ILE A 78 12.37 2.73 -6.34
C ILE A 78 11.14 2.42 -5.49
N LEU A 79 10.11 3.27 -5.56
CA LEU A 79 8.88 3.11 -4.78
C LEU A 79 7.68 2.94 -5.72
N CYS A 80 6.95 1.84 -5.54
CA CYS A 80 5.74 1.51 -6.28
C CYS A 80 4.55 1.47 -5.33
N GLY A 81 3.40 2.02 -5.74
CA GLY A 81 2.19 1.92 -4.94
C GLY A 81 0.91 1.89 -5.76
N LEU A 82 -0.05 1.10 -5.28
CA LEU A 82 -1.36 0.92 -5.89
C LEU A 82 -2.45 1.67 -5.10
N SER A 83 -3.31 2.44 -5.79
CA SER A 83 -4.46 3.13 -5.16
C SER A 83 -4.04 3.97 -3.94
N MET A 84 -4.50 3.63 -2.73
CA MET A 84 -4.07 4.25 -1.47
C MET A 84 -2.55 4.20 -1.29
N GLY A 85 -1.89 3.11 -1.71
CA GLY A 85 -0.44 3.00 -1.73
C GLY A 85 0.21 4.11 -2.54
N GLY A 86 -0.34 4.42 -3.73
CA GLY A 86 0.12 5.54 -4.55
C GLY A 86 -0.08 6.92 -3.90
N GLN A 87 -1.09 7.09 -3.05
CA GLN A 87 -1.26 8.32 -2.28
C GLN A 87 -0.18 8.46 -1.20
N ILE A 88 0.21 7.34 -0.57
CA ILE A 88 1.30 7.29 0.40
C ILE A 88 2.64 7.63 -0.26
N LEU A 89 2.84 7.25 -1.53
CA LEU A 89 4.03 7.64 -2.31
C LEU A 89 4.22 9.16 -2.39
N PHE A 90 3.13 9.93 -2.55
CA PHE A 90 3.21 11.39 -2.56
C PHE A 90 3.67 11.94 -1.23
N GLU A 91 3.16 11.41 -0.11
CA GLU A 91 3.60 11.80 1.23
C GLU A 91 5.05 11.39 1.50
N PHE A 92 5.45 10.19 1.06
CA PHE A 92 6.84 9.73 1.18
C PHE A 92 7.79 10.63 0.39
N TYR A 93 7.46 10.96 -0.86
CA TYR A 93 8.27 11.86 -1.67
C TYR A 93 8.33 13.28 -1.10
N ARG A 94 7.23 13.77 -0.51
CA ARG A 94 7.18 15.08 0.16
C ARG A 94 8.12 15.13 1.37
N LEU A 95 8.21 14.04 2.15
CA LEU A 95 8.98 13.97 3.39
C LEU A 95 10.44 13.55 3.18
N TYR A 96 10.71 12.68 2.20
CA TYR A 96 12.00 12.04 1.98
C TYR A 96 12.41 12.05 0.49
N PRO A 97 12.37 13.19 -0.22
CA PRO A 97 12.62 13.23 -1.67
C PRO A 97 14.00 12.71 -2.06
N GLN A 98 15.00 12.88 -1.19
CA GLN A 98 16.37 12.40 -1.39
C GLN A 98 16.51 10.88 -1.42
N ARG A 99 15.53 10.14 -0.90
CA ARG A 99 15.55 8.68 -0.87
C ARG A 99 14.89 8.06 -2.11
N VAL A 100 14.26 8.86 -2.97
CA VAL A 100 13.42 8.36 -4.06
C VAL A 100 14.13 8.50 -5.41
N ARG A 101 14.51 7.36 -6.00
CA ARG A 101 15.08 7.30 -7.36
C ARG A 101 14.00 7.34 -8.44
N ALA A 102 12.88 6.68 -8.20
CA ALA A 102 11.74 6.65 -9.11
C ALA A 102 10.44 6.34 -8.36
N LEU A 103 9.31 6.83 -8.90
CA LEU A 103 7.96 6.52 -8.44
C LEU A 103 7.20 5.74 -9.52
N ILE A 104 6.52 4.68 -9.11
CA ILE A 104 5.59 3.92 -9.94
C ILE A 104 4.20 4.07 -9.32
N LEU A 105 3.34 4.84 -10.00
CA LEU A 105 1.99 5.17 -9.56
C LEU A 105 0.99 4.28 -10.30
N ALA A 106 0.47 3.24 -9.63
CA ALA A 106 -0.49 2.32 -10.22
C ALA A 106 -1.92 2.64 -9.73
N ASP A 107 -2.83 2.89 -10.67
CA ASP A 107 -4.28 3.05 -10.41
C ASP A 107 -4.59 3.95 -9.20
N THR A 108 -3.96 5.13 -9.17
CA THR A 108 -4.01 6.09 -8.07
C THR A 108 -4.28 7.51 -8.58
N PHE A 109 -4.41 8.47 -7.66
CA PHE A 109 -4.74 9.87 -7.97
C PHE A 109 -4.11 10.81 -6.93
N ALA A 110 -3.76 12.03 -7.36
CA ALA A 110 -3.12 13.04 -6.52
C ALA A 110 -4.10 14.08 -5.95
N GLN A 111 -5.32 14.11 -6.48
CA GLN A 111 -6.33 15.09 -6.11
C GLN A 111 -6.84 14.86 -4.69
N LEU A 112 -7.07 15.95 -3.97
CA LEU A 112 -7.80 15.92 -2.72
C LEU A 112 -9.26 15.53 -2.97
N ASP A 113 -9.85 14.83 -2.00
CA ASP A 113 -11.28 14.60 -1.99
C ASP A 113 -12.03 15.92 -1.83
N ASP A 114 -13.13 16.07 -2.58
CA ASP A 114 -14.14 17.06 -2.27
C ASP A 114 -14.91 16.70 -0.99
N ALA A 115 -15.78 17.60 -0.53
CA ALA A 115 -16.53 17.40 0.71
C ALA A 115 -17.41 16.14 0.67
N GLU A 116 -17.97 15.80 -0.50
CA GLU A 116 -18.86 14.65 -0.67
C GLU A 116 -18.08 13.33 -0.58
N ARG A 117 -16.99 13.20 -1.33
CA ARG A 117 -16.10 12.03 -1.26
C ARG A 117 -15.51 11.84 0.13
N LYS A 118 -15.11 12.93 0.77
CA LYS A 118 -14.59 12.90 2.14
C LYS A 118 -15.63 12.34 3.11
N GLN A 119 -16.88 12.81 3.02
CA GLN A 119 -17.96 12.31 3.86
C GLN A 119 -18.24 10.82 3.58
N ALA A 120 -18.33 10.42 2.31
CA ALA A 120 -18.55 9.02 1.94
C ALA A 120 -17.45 8.08 2.48
N ARG A 121 -16.20 8.53 2.56
CA ARG A 121 -15.12 7.77 3.20
C ARG A 121 -15.30 7.66 4.71
N TYR A 122 -15.76 8.70 5.40
CA TYR A 122 -16.07 8.63 6.82
C TYR A 122 -17.22 7.68 7.11
N ASP A 123 -18.30 7.75 6.32
CA ASP A 123 -19.44 6.83 6.45
C ASP A 123 -19.00 5.38 6.23
N THR A 124 -18.13 5.14 5.23
CA THR A 124 -17.53 3.83 4.97
C THR A 124 -16.67 3.37 6.15
N ALA A 125 -15.86 4.24 6.74
CA ALA A 125 -15.03 3.91 7.89
C ALA A 125 -15.86 3.56 9.12
N GLU A 126 -16.90 4.32 9.43
CA GLU A 126 -17.84 4.03 10.53
C GLU A 126 -18.53 2.68 10.32
N ARG A 127 -18.96 2.39 9.08
CA ARG A 127 -19.55 1.10 8.73
C ARG A 127 -18.57 -0.07 8.94
N ILE A 128 -17.33 0.07 8.49
CA ILE A 128 -16.29 -0.95 8.68
C ILE A 128 -16.00 -1.16 10.17
N LEU A 129 -16.00 -0.10 10.98
CA LEU A 129 -15.81 -0.21 12.44
C LEU A 129 -16.97 -0.96 13.11
N SER A 130 -18.21 -0.82 12.62
CA SER A 130 -19.37 -1.51 13.18
C SER A 130 -19.57 -2.94 12.66
N GLU A 131 -19.32 -3.17 11.36
CA GLU A 131 -19.65 -4.42 10.65
C GLU A 131 -18.43 -5.33 10.47
N GLY A 132 -17.22 -4.79 10.57
CA GLY A 132 -15.97 -5.47 10.27
C GLY A 132 -15.58 -5.45 8.80
N MET A 133 -14.32 -5.81 8.52
CA MET A 133 -13.72 -5.71 7.18
C MET A 133 -14.23 -6.79 6.19
N HIS A 134 -14.71 -7.92 6.69
CA HIS A 134 -14.99 -9.11 5.86
C HIS A 134 -16.08 -8.87 4.81
N ASP A 135 -17.23 -8.31 5.22
CA ASP A 135 -18.33 -8.07 4.29
C ASP A 135 -18.05 -6.87 3.39
N TYR A 136 -17.39 -5.84 3.90
CA TYR A 136 -16.85 -4.76 3.07
C TYR A 136 -15.93 -5.29 1.95
N ALA A 137 -14.99 -6.18 2.26
CA ALA A 137 -14.08 -6.77 1.28
C ALA A 137 -14.86 -7.50 0.16
N LYS A 138 -15.87 -8.30 0.51
CA LYS A 138 -16.72 -8.99 -0.48
C LYS A 138 -17.47 -8.03 -1.40
N GLU A 139 -17.91 -6.89 -0.90
CA GLU A 139 -18.63 -5.88 -1.69
C GLU A 139 -17.71 -5.11 -2.65
N VAL A 140 -16.49 -4.82 -2.23
CA VAL A 140 -15.57 -3.96 -3.00
C VAL A 140 -14.69 -4.74 -3.97
N LEU A 141 -14.29 -5.97 -3.64
CA LEU A 141 -13.40 -6.77 -4.49
C LEU A 141 -13.92 -6.91 -5.94
N PRO A 142 -15.21 -7.22 -6.20
CA PRO A 142 -15.73 -7.30 -7.57
C PRO A 142 -15.69 -5.99 -8.36
N LYS A 143 -15.55 -4.84 -7.67
CA LYS A 143 -15.46 -3.51 -8.29
C LYS A 143 -14.01 -3.13 -8.63
N MET A 144 -13.04 -3.84 -8.07
CA MET A 144 -11.60 -3.54 -8.21
C MET A 144 -10.92 -4.38 -9.29
N ILE A 145 -11.53 -5.49 -9.71
CA ILE A 145 -10.97 -6.38 -10.73
C ILE A 145 -11.93 -6.51 -11.91
N ALA A 146 -11.39 -6.89 -13.06
CA ALA A 146 -12.21 -7.11 -14.24
C ALA A 146 -13.22 -8.25 -13.98
N PRO A 147 -14.47 -8.16 -14.49
CA PRO A 147 -15.45 -9.24 -14.35
C PRO A 147 -14.95 -10.59 -14.86
N GLN A 148 -14.02 -10.60 -15.81
CA GLN A 148 -13.36 -11.79 -16.32
C GLN A 148 -12.50 -12.46 -15.25
N THR A 149 -11.72 -11.70 -14.47
CA THR A 149 -10.85 -12.22 -13.39
C THR A 149 -11.64 -12.90 -12.28
N ILE A 150 -12.89 -12.50 -12.05
CA ILE A 150 -13.80 -13.16 -11.09
C ILE A 150 -14.26 -14.53 -11.62
N ARG A 151 -14.51 -14.63 -12.92
CA ARG A 151 -15.00 -15.86 -13.56
C ARG A 151 -13.88 -16.87 -13.78
N GLU A 152 -12.69 -16.37 -14.07
CA GLU A 152 -11.49 -17.12 -14.44
C GLU A 152 -10.31 -16.61 -13.62
N PRO A 153 -10.17 -17.03 -12.35
CA PRO A 153 -9.02 -16.66 -11.54
C PRO A 153 -7.73 -17.26 -12.13
N PRO A 154 -6.61 -16.53 -12.04
CA PRO A 154 -5.31 -16.96 -12.57
C PRO A 154 -4.76 -18.22 -11.87
#